data_AF-A0A8G1J4K4-F1
#
_entry.id   AF-A0A8G1J4K4-F1
#
_cell.length_a   1.000
_cell.length_b   1.000
_cell.length_c   1.000
_cell.angle_alpha   90.00
_cell.angle_beta   90.00
_cell.angle_gamma   90.00
#
_symmetry.space_group_name_H-M   'P 1'
#
loop_
_entity.id
_entity.type
_entity.pdbx_description
1 polymer ?
#
loop_
_entity_poly.entity_id
_entity_poly.type
_entity_poly.pdbx_seq_one_letter_code
_entity_poly.pdbx_strand_id
1 'polypeptide(L)'
;MTETHEAPAQETDAPLDATPQPGRIALAVLGVAAVLSLGGVVYSLYRLTGMADGLDDTGVVLLANSLFSPIIVAAFAGAVAGVLAARVLRGPQKALAALGFTVIGLAAAAIAYASFSVDAAIALVLALVLLGSAIVGGLFSLPRRSVIVVAGLNAALLLLVFMFARGLFEAASSVSLFSDPLDQYGALGTALPFVAGLACGLCAFLYLRSKQSGVKLLGHLLAGAIPGAIWLVATIIAQIGVGALLGVGLDELAPLDSAFLALSFQWQYNGSMTAMFAGAFCAVLAYGLLMPKAAKRS
;
A
#
# COMPACT_ATOMS: atom_id res chain seq x y z
N MET A 1 -46.68 -53.89 -10.34
CA MET A 1 -45.32 -53.50 -9.92
C MET A 1 -44.78 -52.58 -11.00
N THR A 2 -44.85 -51.28 -10.76
CA THR A 2 -44.44 -50.22 -11.70
C THR A 2 -42.99 -49.86 -11.42
N GLU A 3 -42.12 -50.11 -12.39
CA GLU A 3 -40.70 -49.74 -12.34
C GLU A 3 -40.57 -48.21 -12.38
N THR A 4 -40.17 -47.63 -11.26
CA THR A 4 -39.67 -46.26 -11.20
C THR A 4 -38.30 -46.21 -11.87
N HIS A 5 -38.24 -45.68 -13.09
CA HIS A 5 -37.00 -45.19 -13.69
C HIS A 5 -36.45 -44.05 -12.82
N GLU A 6 -35.42 -44.33 -12.03
CA GLU A 6 -34.54 -43.31 -11.47
C GLU A 6 -33.78 -42.68 -12.63
N ALA A 7 -34.26 -41.53 -13.10
CA ALA A 7 -33.48 -40.66 -13.97
C ALA A 7 -32.21 -40.25 -13.20
N PRO A 8 -30.99 -40.53 -13.70
CA PRO A 8 -29.78 -40.08 -13.04
C PRO A 8 -29.81 -38.56 -12.99
N ALA A 9 -29.63 -38.02 -11.79
CA ALA A 9 -29.44 -36.61 -11.56
C ALA A 9 -28.34 -36.11 -12.51
N GLN A 10 -28.69 -35.20 -13.41
CA GLN A 10 -27.73 -34.46 -14.21
C GLN A 10 -26.80 -33.73 -13.25
N GLU A 11 -25.62 -34.31 -12.99
CA GLU A 11 -24.44 -33.58 -12.57
C GLU A 11 -24.25 -32.47 -13.59
N THR A 12 -24.65 -31.27 -13.18
CA THR A 12 -24.34 -30.06 -13.91
C THR A 12 -22.83 -29.89 -13.77
N ASP A 13 -22.08 -30.40 -14.74
CA ASP A 13 -20.67 -30.14 -14.98
C ASP A 13 -20.50 -28.62 -15.21
N ALA A 14 -20.54 -27.86 -14.12
CA ALA A 14 -20.01 -26.51 -14.08
C ALA A 14 -18.49 -26.66 -14.20
N PRO A 15 -17.83 -26.01 -15.17
CA PRO A 15 -16.39 -26.20 -15.37
C PRO A 15 -15.63 -25.79 -14.11
N LEU A 16 -15.02 -26.79 -13.46
CA LEU A 16 -14.29 -26.71 -12.18
C LEU A 16 -13.01 -25.84 -12.21
N ASP A 17 -12.70 -25.20 -13.34
CA ASP A 17 -11.43 -24.49 -13.56
C ASP A 17 -11.57 -22.97 -13.79
N ALA A 18 -12.75 -22.39 -13.56
CA ALA A 18 -12.90 -20.94 -13.60
C ALA A 18 -12.15 -20.29 -12.42
N THR A 19 -10.87 -19.96 -12.64
CA THR A 19 -10.09 -19.20 -11.66
C THR A 19 -10.88 -17.94 -11.28
N PRO A 20 -11.12 -17.69 -9.98
CA PRO A 20 -11.97 -16.60 -9.55
C PRO A 20 -11.41 -15.27 -10.08
N GLN A 21 -12.29 -14.46 -10.67
CA GLN A 21 -11.92 -13.17 -11.23
C GLN A 21 -12.22 -12.04 -10.22
N PRO A 22 -11.37 -11.02 -10.12
CA PRO A 22 -11.65 -9.87 -9.28
C PRO A 22 -12.80 -9.03 -9.86
N GLY A 23 -13.51 -8.32 -8.98
CA GLY A 23 -14.64 -7.49 -9.42
C GLY A 23 -14.18 -6.25 -10.18
N ARG A 24 -14.88 -5.91 -11.28
CA ARG A 24 -14.62 -4.69 -12.07
C ARG A 24 -14.71 -3.42 -11.24
N ILE A 25 -15.68 -3.35 -10.32
CA ILE A 25 -15.87 -2.20 -9.42
C ILE A 25 -14.64 -2.00 -8.53
N ALA A 26 -14.10 -3.07 -7.94
CA ALA A 26 -12.90 -2.98 -7.11
C ALA A 26 -11.69 -2.47 -7.90
N LEU A 27 -11.55 -2.90 -9.16
CA LEU A 27 -10.49 -2.41 -10.04
C LEU A 27 -10.68 -0.94 -10.40
N ALA A 28 -11.91 -0.50 -10.67
CA ALA A 28 -12.21 0.91 -10.91
C ALA A 28 -11.91 1.76 -9.67
N VAL A 29 -12.32 1.32 -8.48
CA VAL A 29 -12.04 2.01 -7.21
C VAL A 29 -10.55 2.11 -6.96
N LEU A 30 -9.79 1.02 -7.13
CA LEU A 30 -8.33 1.03 -6.99
C LEU A 30 -7.67 1.98 -8.01
N GLY A 31 -8.09 1.94 -9.27
CA GLY A 31 -7.55 2.81 -10.31
C GLY A 31 -7.81 4.29 -10.04
N VAL A 32 -9.05 4.65 -9.69
CA VAL A 32 -9.42 6.03 -9.33
C VAL A 32 -8.64 6.47 -8.09
N ALA A 33 -8.57 5.63 -7.05
CA ALA A 33 -7.82 5.96 -5.84
C ALA A 33 -6.32 6.13 -6.10
N ALA A 34 -5.71 5.28 -6.93
CA ALA A 34 -4.30 5.41 -7.30
C ALA A 34 -4.03 6.72 -8.06
N VAL A 35 -4.88 7.08 -9.01
CA VAL A 35 -4.74 8.34 -9.77
C VAL A 35 -4.95 9.55 -8.86
N LEU A 36 -6.01 9.56 -8.04
CA LEU A 36 -6.30 10.68 -7.14
C LEU A 36 -5.23 10.85 -6.06
N SER A 37 -4.76 9.76 -5.47
CA SER A 37 -3.69 9.81 -4.46
C SER A 37 -2.37 10.27 -5.05
N LEU A 38 -1.96 9.74 -6.21
CA LEU A 38 -0.74 10.15 -6.88
C LEU A 38 -0.80 11.63 -7.32
N GLY A 39 -1.93 12.05 -7.89
CA GLY A 39 -2.16 13.45 -8.26
C GLY A 39 -2.16 14.40 -7.05
N GLY A 40 -2.80 13.99 -5.95
CA GLY A 40 -2.82 14.75 -4.70
C GLY A 40 -1.43 14.90 -4.07
N VAL A 41 -0.63 13.84 -4.09
CA VAL A 41 0.76 13.86 -3.62
C VAL A 41 1.63 14.76 -4.48
N VAL A 42 1.56 14.63 -5.81
CA VAL A 42 2.30 15.49 -6.73
C VAL A 42 1.95 16.96 -6.50
N TYR A 43 0.65 17.26 -6.37
CA TYR A 43 0.18 18.60 -6.08
C TYR A 43 0.66 19.10 -4.71
N SER A 44 0.68 18.24 -3.69
CA SER A 44 1.20 18.58 -2.36
C SER A 44 2.69 18.88 -2.39
N LEU A 45 3.49 18.08 -3.12
CA LEU A 45 4.91 18.33 -3.31
C LEU A 45 5.12 19.67 -4.02
N TYR A 46 4.43 19.91 -5.13
CA TYR A 46 4.50 21.17 -5.84
C TYR A 46 4.13 22.38 -4.96
N ARG A 47 3.12 22.24 -4.08
CA ARG A 47 2.72 23.30 -3.14
C ARG A 47 3.74 23.55 -2.04
N LEU A 48 4.38 22.50 -1.53
CA LEU A 48 5.42 22.61 -0.50
C LEU A 48 6.70 23.25 -1.05
N THR A 49 6.98 23.07 -2.34
CA THR A 49 8.31 23.37 -2.90
C THR A 49 8.31 24.33 -4.08
N GLY A 50 7.16 24.93 -4.43
CA GLY A 50 7.03 26.00 -5.43
C GLY A 50 7.68 27.33 -5.03
N MET A 51 8.73 27.31 -4.20
CA MET A 51 9.54 28.49 -3.91
C MET A 51 10.44 28.79 -5.10
N ALA A 52 10.28 29.97 -5.69
CA ALA A 52 10.98 30.40 -6.90
C ALA A 52 12.51 30.50 -6.74
N ASP A 53 13.00 30.51 -5.48
CA ASP A 53 14.40 30.79 -5.14
C ASP A 53 15.21 29.52 -4.77
N GLY A 54 14.64 28.32 -4.96
CA GLY A 54 15.26 27.05 -4.53
C GLY A 54 14.85 26.63 -3.12
N LEU A 55 15.27 25.43 -2.68
CA LEU A 55 15.08 24.96 -1.30
C LEU A 55 16.24 25.43 -0.44
N ASP A 56 15.92 26.10 0.68
CA ASP A 56 16.88 26.32 1.76
C ASP A 56 17.04 25.05 2.62
N ASP A 57 18.02 25.02 3.52
CA ASP A 57 18.29 23.88 4.40
C ASP A 57 17.04 23.41 5.15
N THR A 58 16.22 24.36 5.61
CA THR A 58 14.94 24.08 6.30
C THR A 58 13.95 23.39 5.36
N GLY A 59 13.84 23.87 4.13
CA GLY A 59 13.02 23.26 3.08
C GLY A 59 13.47 21.83 2.75
N VAL A 60 14.78 21.57 2.70
CA VAL A 60 15.32 20.21 2.45
C VAL A 60 14.94 19.26 3.58
N VAL A 61 15.06 19.68 4.85
CA VAL A 61 14.65 18.86 6.01
C VAL A 61 13.14 18.64 6.02
N LEU A 62 12.33 19.64 5.70
CA LEU A 62 10.88 19.52 5.62
C LEU A 62 10.44 18.56 4.51
N LEU A 63 11.10 18.64 3.36
CA LEU A 63 10.91 17.73 2.23
C LEU A 63 11.26 16.30 2.62
N ALA A 64 12.39 16.10 3.30
CA ALA A 64 12.82 14.80 3.80
C ALA A 64 11.79 14.20 4.77
N ASN A 65 11.29 14.98 5.73
CA ASN A 65 10.28 14.52 6.68
C ASN A 65 8.95 14.17 5.99
N SER A 66 8.63 14.84 4.88
CA SER A 66 7.38 14.64 4.14
C SER A 66 7.46 13.53 3.08
N LEU A 67 8.65 12.96 2.84
CA LEU A 67 8.92 12.08 1.69
C LEU A 67 8.23 10.70 1.79
N PHE A 68 7.88 10.26 2.99
CA PHE A 68 7.24 8.97 3.18
C PHE A 68 5.88 8.85 2.46
N SER A 69 5.04 9.89 2.55
CA SER A 69 3.71 9.93 1.91
C SER A 69 3.77 9.71 0.38
N PRO A 70 4.60 10.46 -0.38
CA PRO A 70 4.77 10.19 -1.80
C PRO A 70 5.29 8.79 -2.11
N ILE A 71 6.20 8.27 -1.29
CA ILE A 71 6.78 6.96 -1.50
C ILE A 71 5.72 5.87 -1.37
N ILE A 72 4.94 5.83 -0.29
CA ILE A 72 3.93 4.78 -0.11
C ILE A 72 2.82 4.87 -1.18
N VAL A 73 2.45 6.08 -1.59
CA VAL A 73 1.47 6.30 -2.67
C VAL A 73 2.03 5.84 -4.01
N ALA A 74 3.30 6.12 -4.33
CA ALA A 74 3.95 5.62 -5.54
C ALA A 74 4.02 4.08 -5.57
N ALA A 75 4.37 3.44 -4.44
CA ALA A 75 4.36 1.99 -4.31
C ALA A 75 2.96 1.40 -4.55
N PHE A 76 1.94 1.97 -3.91
CA PHE A 76 0.55 1.57 -4.11
C PHE A 76 0.09 1.76 -5.56
N ALA A 77 0.36 2.91 -6.16
CA ALA A 77 -0.01 3.22 -7.53
C ALA A 77 0.68 2.27 -8.53
N GLY A 78 1.97 1.96 -8.32
CA GLY A 78 2.70 0.95 -9.09
C GLY A 78 2.04 -0.43 -8.98
N ALA A 79 1.72 -0.88 -7.77
CA ALA A 79 1.03 -2.16 -7.55
C ALA A 79 -0.34 -2.22 -8.27
N VAL A 80 -1.15 -1.16 -8.14
CA VAL A 80 -2.45 -1.05 -8.81
C VAL A 80 -2.30 -1.04 -10.33
N ALA A 81 -1.34 -0.28 -10.87
CA ALA A 81 -1.10 -0.18 -12.30
C ALA A 81 -0.69 -1.52 -12.91
N GLY A 82 0.19 -2.27 -12.25
CA GLY A 82 0.54 -3.62 -12.70
C GLY A 82 -0.68 -4.57 -12.71
N VAL A 83 -1.53 -4.47 -11.68
CA VAL A 83 -2.77 -5.26 -11.57
C VAL A 83 -3.81 -4.86 -12.63
N LEU A 84 -3.91 -3.58 -13.00
CA LEU A 84 -4.83 -3.08 -14.02
C LEU A 84 -4.33 -3.41 -15.44
N ALA A 85 -3.07 -3.12 -15.74
CA ALA A 85 -2.48 -3.34 -17.06
C ALA A 85 -2.56 -4.82 -17.48
N ALA A 86 -2.26 -5.75 -16.56
CA ALA A 86 -2.36 -7.19 -16.80
C ALA A 86 -3.79 -7.71 -17.07
N ARG A 87 -4.83 -6.89 -16.85
CA ARG A 87 -6.23 -7.27 -17.06
C ARG A 87 -6.96 -6.50 -18.16
N VAL A 88 -6.60 -5.24 -18.37
CA VAL A 88 -7.20 -4.41 -19.43
C VAL A 88 -6.58 -4.74 -20.78
N LEU A 89 -5.28 -5.04 -20.82
CA LEU A 89 -4.55 -5.36 -22.04
C LEU A 89 -4.51 -6.86 -22.29
N ARG A 90 -4.58 -7.26 -23.56
CA ARG A 90 -4.44 -8.67 -23.97
C ARG A 90 -2.95 -8.99 -24.16
N GLY A 91 -2.43 -10.00 -23.46
CA GLY A 91 -1.02 -10.39 -23.59
C GLY A 91 -0.46 -11.16 -22.39
N PRO A 92 0.87 -11.35 -22.34
CA PRO A 92 1.54 -12.04 -21.24
C PRO A 92 1.43 -11.23 -19.94
N GLN A 93 0.65 -11.76 -18.98
CA GLN A 93 0.26 -11.05 -17.75
C GLN A 93 1.44 -10.44 -16.98
N LYS A 94 2.57 -11.15 -16.85
CA LYS A 94 3.75 -10.63 -16.13
C LYS A 94 4.40 -9.45 -16.83
N ALA A 95 4.47 -9.48 -18.17
CA ALA A 95 5.06 -8.39 -18.94
C ALA A 95 4.13 -7.16 -18.95
N LEU A 96 2.81 -7.39 -19.02
CA LEU A 96 1.83 -6.32 -18.91
C LEU A 96 1.81 -5.69 -17.51
N ALA A 97 1.94 -6.50 -16.46
CA ALA A 97 2.11 -6.00 -15.09
C ALA A 97 3.37 -5.15 -14.97
N ALA A 98 4.50 -5.65 -15.50
CA ALA A 98 5.76 -4.90 -15.54
C ALA A 98 5.62 -3.57 -16.28
N LEU A 99 5.02 -3.59 -17.46
CA LEU A 99 4.75 -2.37 -18.22
C LEU A 99 3.89 -1.39 -17.41
N GLY A 100 2.83 -1.87 -16.74
CA GLY A 100 1.94 -1.03 -15.94
C GLY A 100 2.66 -0.27 -14.83
N PHE A 101 3.43 -0.98 -13.98
CA PHE A 101 4.14 -0.33 -12.90
C PHE A 101 5.34 0.50 -13.38
N THR A 102 6.00 0.11 -14.48
CA THR A 102 7.10 0.88 -15.06
C THR A 102 6.60 2.20 -15.65
N VAL A 103 5.47 2.20 -16.37
CA VAL A 103 4.90 3.44 -16.94
C VAL A 103 4.50 4.42 -15.83
N ILE A 104 3.84 3.94 -14.78
CA ILE A 104 3.49 4.80 -13.64
C ILE A 104 4.73 5.28 -12.89
N GLY A 105 5.74 4.43 -12.71
CA GLY A 105 7.01 4.84 -12.11
C GLY A 105 7.74 5.91 -12.91
N LEU A 106 7.83 5.75 -14.23
CA LEU A 106 8.43 6.74 -15.13
C LEU A 106 7.64 8.05 -15.14
N ALA A 107 6.31 7.99 -15.13
CA ALA A 107 5.47 9.18 -15.04
C ALA A 107 5.68 9.92 -13.70
N ALA A 108 5.67 9.21 -12.58
CA ALA A 108 5.94 9.79 -11.26
C ALA A 108 7.33 10.42 -11.19
N ALA A 109 8.35 9.73 -11.73
CA ALA A 109 9.72 10.22 -11.79
C ALA A 109 9.86 11.47 -12.66
N ALA A 110 9.27 11.47 -13.86
CA ALA A 110 9.30 12.62 -14.76
C ALA A 110 8.60 13.84 -14.16
N ILE A 111 7.45 13.62 -13.50
CA ILE A 111 6.71 14.68 -12.82
C ILE A 111 7.52 15.24 -11.65
N ALA A 112 8.12 14.39 -10.82
CA ALA A 112 8.95 14.84 -9.72
C ALA A 112 10.19 15.59 -10.23
N TYR A 113 10.88 15.07 -11.24
CA TYR A 113 12.03 15.74 -11.83
C TYR A 113 11.66 17.12 -12.38
N ALA A 114 10.55 17.22 -13.13
CA ALA A 114 10.08 18.49 -13.67
C ALA A 114 9.68 19.49 -12.57
N SER A 115 9.04 18.99 -11.49
CA SER A 115 8.58 19.83 -10.37
C SER A 115 9.72 20.40 -9.53
N PHE A 116 10.89 19.74 -9.53
CA PHE A 116 12.06 20.12 -8.73
C PHE A 116 13.25 20.61 -9.58
N SER A 117 13.01 20.95 -10.85
CA SER A 117 14.06 21.29 -11.83
C SER A 117 14.98 22.47 -11.45
N VAL A 118 14.63 23.25 -10.43
CA VAL A 118 15.47 24.31 -9.85
C VAL A 118 16.76 23.73 -9.26
N ASP A 119 16.71 22.55 -8.65
CA ASP A 119 17.87 21.80 -8.17
C ASP A 119 17.90 20.42 -8.82
N ALA A 120 18.78 20.25 -9.81
CA ALA A 120 18.87 19.01 -10.59
C ALA A 120 19.27 17.79 -9.75
N ALA A 121 20.02 17.98 -8.67
CA ALA A 121 20.49 16.88 -7.84
C ALA A 121 19.36 16.38 -6.92
N ILE A 122 18.66 17.30 -6.25
CA ILE A 122 17.46 16.99 -5.47
C ILE A 122 16.37 16.38 -6.36
N ALA A 123 16.12 16.99 -7.53
CA ALA A 123 15.14 16.49 -8.50
C ALA A 123 15.42 15.05 -8.93
N LEU A 124 16.69 14.73 -9.21
CA LEU A 124 17.10 13.39 -9.60
C LEU A 124 16.90 12.38 -8.47
N VAL A 125 17.27 12.73 -7.23
CA VAL A 125 17.06 11.85 -6.07
C VAL A 125 15.58 11.54 -5.89
N LEU A 126 14.71 12.56 -5.90
CA LEU A 126 13.27 12.37 -5.78
C LEU A 126 12.71 11.51 -6.92
N ALA A 127 13.12 11.78 -8.16
CA ALA A 127 12.68 11.02 -9.32
C ALA A 127 13.05 9.54 -9.21
N LEU A 128 14.29 9.23 -8.81
CA LEU A 128 14.76 7.86 -8.63
C LEU A 128 14.07 7.16 -7.47
N VAL A 129 13.82 7.86 -6.36
CA VAL A 129 13.12 7.31 -5.19
C VAL A 129 11.68 6.95 -5.54
N LEU A 130 10.95 7.81 -6.26
CA LEU A 130 9.57 7.52 -6.68
C LEU A 130 9.50 6.45 -7.77
N LEU A 131 10.44 6.45 -8.71
CA LEU A 131 10.59 5.36 -9.69
C LEU A 131 10.80 4.03 -8.99
N GLY A 132 11.78 3.98 -8.08
CA GLY A 132 12.11 2.80 -7.30
C GLY A 132 10.91 2.33 -6.47
N SER A 133 10.22 3.26 -5.81
CA SER A 133 9.02 2.95 -5.04
C SER A 133 7.90 2.33 -5.89
N ALA A 134 7.58 2.93 -7.04
CA ALA A 134 6.58 2.40 -7.95
C ALA A 134 6.96 1.01 -8.51
N ILE A 135 8.23 0.79 -8.81
CA ILE A 135 8.72 -0.52 -9.28
C ILE A 135 8.60 -1.57 -8.17
N VAL A 136 9.13 -1.29 -6.98
CA VAL A 136 9.13 -2.24 -5.86
C VAL A 136 7.69 -2.53 -5.40
N GLY A 137 6.84 -1.50 -5.31
CA GLY A 137 5.40 -1.68 -5.09
C GLY A 137 4.73 -2.48 -6.21
N GLY A 138 5.12 -2.22 -7.46
CA GLY A 138 4.70 -2.97 -8.65
C GLY A 138 4.97 -4.48 -8.56
N LEU A 139 6.02 -4.91 -7.86
CA LEU A 139 6.31 -6.34 -7.69
C LEU A 139 5.20 -7.09 -6.95
N PHE A 140 4.41 -6.43 -6.10
CA PHE A 140 3.24 -7.03 -5.45
C PHE A 140 2.14 -7.42 -6.45
N SER A 141 2.17 -6.92 -7.69
CA SER A 141 1.23 -7.27 -8.77
C SER A 141 1.58 -8.56 -9.52
N LEU A 142 2.83 -9.03 -9.42
CA LEU A 142 3.35 -10.18 -10.17
C LEU A 142 2.86 -11.58 -9.75
N PRO A 143 2.45 -11.84 -8.50
CA PRO A 143 1.94 -13.16 -8.12
C PRO A 143 0.76 -13.60 -8.99
N ARG A 144 0.79 -14.86 -9.47
CA ARG A 144 -0.26 -15.45 -10.34
C ARG A 144 -1.67 -15.40 -9.73
N ARG A 145 -1.78 -15.38 -8.40
CA ARG A 145 -3.08 -15.39 -7.70
C ARG A 145 -3.66 -13.98 -7.57
N SER A 146 -4.22 -13.53 -8.69
CA SER A 146 -4.62 -12.15 -8.90
C SER A 146 -5.72 -11.64 -7.93
N VAL A 147 -6.56 -12.53 -7.38
CA VAL A 147 -7.62 -12.17 -6.41
C VAL A 147 -7.05 -11.86 -5.02
N ILE A 148 -6.00 -12.56 -4.60
CA ILE A 148 -5.32 -12.32 -3.31
C ILE A 148 -4.67 -10.93 -3.33
N VAL A 149 -4.00 -10.61 -4.43
CA VAL A 149 -3.36 -9.29 -4.61
C VAL A 149 -4.41 -8.17 -4.58
N VAL A 150 -5.52 -8.31 -5.31
CA VAL A 150 -6.59 -7.28 -5.31
C VAL A 150 -7.23 -7.14 -3.93
N ALA A 151 -7.42 -8.23 -3.18
CA ALA A 151 -7.90 -8.17 -1.81
C ALA A 151 -6.95 -7.36 -0.91
N GLY A 152 -5.64 -7.65 -1.01
CA GLY A 152 -4.61 -6.93 -0.28
C GLY A 152 -4.50 -5.47 -0.70
N LEU A 153 -4.65 -5.13 -1.98
CA LEU A 153 -4.64 -3.74 -2.44
C LEU A 153 -5.89 -2.97 -1.99
N ASN A 154 -7.06 -3.59 -1.94
CA ASN A 154 -8.24 -2.95 -1.34
C ASN A 154 -8.04 -2.67 0.15
N ALA A 155 -7.42 -3.60 0.87
CA ALA A 155 -7.04 -3.39 2.26
C ALA A 155 -5.95 -2.30 2.39
N ALA A 156 -5.00 -2.22 1.45
CA ALA A 156 -3.98 -1.17 1.43
C ALA A 156 -4.59 0.20 1.16
N LEU A 157 -5.63 0.29 0.34
CA LEU A 157 -6.41 1.52 0.18
C LEU A 157 -7.04 1.96 1.51
N LEU A 158 -7.59 1.03 2.28
CA LEU A 158 -8.11 1.33 3.62
C LEU A 158 -7.00 1.83 4.55
N LEU A 159 -5.81 1.20 4.51
CA LEU A 159 -4.64 1.67 5.27
C LEU A 159 -4.27 3.10 4.89
N LEU A 160 -4.21 3.43 3.59
CA LEU A 160 -3.93 4.79 3.14
C LEU A 160 -4.97 5.78 3.66
N VAL A 161 -6.26 5.43 3.63
CA VAL A 161 -7.32 6.26 4.22
C VAL A 161 -7.09 6.50 5.72
N PHE A 162 -6.69 5.47 6.48
CA PHE A 162 -6.32 5.65 7.89
C PHE A 162 -5.13 6.59 8.08
N MET A 163 -4.09 6.48 7.23
CA MET A 163 -2.91 7.34 7.30
C MET A 163 -3.25 8.80 6.95
N PHE A 164 -4.06 9.02 5.92
CA PHE A 164 -4.55 10.36 5.58
C PHE A 164 -5.45 10.95 6.67
N ALA A 165 -6.38 10.17 7.21
CA ALA A 165 -7.26 10.61 8.30
C ALA A 165 -6.43 11.00 9.53
N ARG A 166 -5.42 10.19 9.89
CA ARG A 166 -4.49 10.50 10.96
C ARG A 166 -3.78 11.84 10.73
N GLY A 167 -3.26 12.08 9.53
CA GLY A 167 -2.62 13.35 9.19
C GLY A 167 -3.56 14.56 9.31
N LEU A 168 -4.83 14.40 8.92
CA LEU A 168 -5.85 15.46 9.09
C LEU A 168 -6.18 15.73 10.56
N PHE A 169 -6.26 14.70 11.39
CA PHE A 169 -6.48 14.86 12.83
C PHE A 169 -5.29 15.53 13.51
N GLU A 170 -4.05 15.12 13.22
CA GLU A 170 -2.84 15.77 13.73
C GLU A 170 -2.77 17.26 13.32
N ALA A 171 -3.20 17.62 12.10
CA ALA A 171 -3.25 19.01 11.66
C ALA A 171 -4.38 19.84 12.30
N ALA A 172 -5.55 19.24 12.56
CA ALA A 172 -6.72 19.92 13.11
C ALA A 172 -6.67 20.04 14.65
N SER A 173 -5.97 19.12 15.31
CA SER A 173 -5.81 19.12 16.76
C SER A 173 -4.52 19.86 17.13
N SER A 174 -4.66 21.13 17.54
CA SER A 174 -3.59 21.90 18.19
C SER A 174 -3.30 21.38 19.61
N VAL A 175 -3.35 20.07 19.82
CA VAL A 175 -3.06 19.45 21.10
C VAL A 175 -1.55 19.43 21.22
N SER A 176 -1.05 20.31 22.09
CA SER A 176 0.33 20.32 22.54
C SER A 176 0.66 18.94 23.12
N LEU A 177 1.20 18.06 22.27
CA LEU A 177 1.79 16.77 22.66
C LEU A 177 3.09 16.94 23.46
N PHE A 178 3.43 18.18 23.84
CA PHE A 178 4.65 18.56 24.53
C PHE A 178 4.56 18.50 26.06
N SER A 179 3.41 18.12 26.65
CA SER A 179 3.30 17.98 28.12
C SER A 179 3.54 16.56 28.64
N ASP A 180 3.48 15.51 27.78
CA ASP A 180 3.80 14.12 28.18
C ASP A 180 4.28 13.28 26.96
N PRO A 181 5.49 13.53 26.43
CA PRO A 181 5.86 13.09 25.08
C PRO A 181 6.20 11.59 24.95
N LEU A 182 6.45 10.87 26.03
CA LEU A 182 6.96 9.49 25.95
C LEU A 182 5.90 8.40 26.13
N ASP A 183 4.95 8.57 27.05
CA ASP A 183 3.99 7.50 27.36
C ASP A 183 2.76 7.52 26.44
N GLN A 184 2.23 8.69 26.07
CA GLN A 184 1.05 8.79 25.21
C GLN A 184 1.36 8.52 23.73
N TYR A 185 2.56 8.90 23.27
CA TYR A 185 3.04 8.57 21.92
C TYR A 185 3.29 7.06 21.76
N GLY A 186 3.74 6.37 22.81
CA GLY A 186 3.86 4.90 22.88
C GLY A 186 2.54 4.17 22.63
N ALA A 187 1.49 4.56 23.33
CA ALA A 187 0.18 3.94 23.22
C ALA A 187 -0.51 4.23 21.88
N LEU A 188 -0.47 5.47 21.39
CA LEU A 188 -1.05 5.86 20.09
C LEU A 188 -0.26 5.27 18.91
N GLY A 189 1.07 5.24 19.00
CA GLY A 189 1.96 4.70 17.97
C GLY A 189 1.88 3.18 17.81
N THR A 190 1.42 2.45 18.83
CA THR A 190 1.25 0.99 18.79
C THR A 190 -0.19 0.55 18.56
N ALA A 191 -1.17 1.23 19.18
CA ALA A 191 -2.58 0.86 19.06
C ALA A 191 -3.16 1.19 17.68
N LEU A 192 -2.82 2.34 17.09
CA LEU A 192 -3.39 2.74 15.79
C LEU A 192 -2.96 1.80 14.65
N PRO A 193 -1.67 1.43 14.49
CA PRO A 193 -1.29 0.48 13.45
C PRO A 193 -1.89 -0.92 13.67
N PHE A 194 -2.08 -1.32 14.94
CA PHE A 194 -2.74 -2.59 15.26
C PHE A 194 -4.21 -2.59 14.80
N VAL A 195 -4.98 -1.56 15.17
CA VAL A 195 -6.39 -1.42 14.76
C VAL A 195 -6.52 -1.29 13.24
N ALA A 196 -5.66 -0.49 12.60
CA ALA A 196 -5.61 -0.37 11.14
C ALA A 196 -5.31 -1.72 10.49
N GLY A 197 -4.36 -2.48 11.05
CA GLY A 197 -4.03 -3.84 10.61
C GLY A 197 -5.22 -4.79 10.72
N LEU A 198 -5.91 -4.83 11.86
CA LEU A 198 -7.12 -5.64 12.04
C LEU A 198 -8.21 -5.28 11.01
N ALA A 199 -8.47 -3.98 10.80
CA ALA A 199 -9.45 -3.51 9.83
C ALA A 199 -9.08 -3.92 8.39
N CYS A 200 -7.79 -3.83 8.04
CA CYS A 200 -7.25 -4.27 6.76
C CYS A 200 -7.40 -5.79 6.57
N GLY A 201 -7.07 -6.58 7.59
CA GLY A 201 -7.22 -8.04 7.57
C GLY A 201 -8.68 -8.47 7.39
N LEU A 202 -9.60 -7.81 8.09
CA LEU A 202 -11.03 -8.04 7.95
C LEU A 202 -11.53 -7.65 6.55
N CYS A 203 -11.10 -6.49 6.03
CA CYS A 203 -11.44 -6.04 4.67
C CYS A 203 -10.99 -7.06 3.60
N ALA A 204 -9.73 -7.52 3.70
CA ALA A 204 -9.18 -8.54 2.81
C ALA A 204 -9.97 -9.86 2.91
N PHE A 205 -10.31 -10.30 4.12
CA PHE A 205 -11.12 -11.49 4.36
C PHE A 205 -12.51 -11.37 3.73
N LEU A 206 -13.23 -10.27 3.99
CA LEU A 206 -14.58 -10.02 3.45
C LEU A 206 -14.57 -9.99 1.92
N TYR A 207 -13.55 -9.36 1.32
CA TYR A 207 -13.39 -9.36 -0.13
C TYR A 207 -13.20 -10.78 -0.68
N LEU A 208 -12.27 -11.57 -0.12
CA LEU A 208 -11.99 -12.94 -0.54
C LEU A 208 -13.21 -13.87 -0.37
N ARG A 209 -13.96 -13.69 0.72
CA ARG A 209 -15.21 -14.42 1.00
C ARG A 209 -16.31 -14.06 0.00
N SER A 210 -16.50 -12.78 -0.29
CA SER A 210 -17.51 -12.32 -1.26
C SER A 210 -17.30 -12.88 -2.67
N LYS A 211 -16.06 -13.22 -3.01
CA LYS A 211 -15.68 -13.79 -4.31
C LYS A 211 -15.68 -15.31 -4.36
N GLN A 212 -16.07 -16.00 -3.29
CA GLN A 212 -16.11 -17.47 -3.20
C GLN A 212 -14.83 -18.11 -3.75
N SER A 213 -13.68 -17.49 -3.49
CA SER A 213 -12.48 -17.68 -4.29
C SER A 213 -11.76 -19.02 -4.08
N GLY A 214 -12.31 -19.93 -3.25
CA GLY A 214 -11.66 -21.20 -2.89
C GLY A 214 -10.27 -21.03 -2.26
N VAL A 215 -9.92 -19.81 -1.82
CA VAL A 215 -8.59 -19.47 -1.35
C VAL A 215 -8.36 -20.13 0.01
N LYS A 216 -7.31 -20.95 0.08
CA LYS A 216 -6.88 -21.60 1.32
C LYS A 216 -6.32 -20.59 2.30
N LEU A 217 -6.16 -21.00 3.57
CA LEU A 217 -5.61 -20.23 4.69
C LEU A 217 -4.44 -19.30 4.30
N LEU A 218 -3.44 -19.83 3.59
CA LEU A 218 -2.24 -19.07 3.20
C LEU A 218 -2.55 -17.87 2.32
N GLY A 219 -3.59 -17.92 1.49
CA GLY A 219 -3.98 -16.76 0.68
C GLY A 219 -4.72 -15.69 1.47
N HIS A 220 -5.45 -16.04 2.52
CA HIS A 220 -6.00 -15.07 3.47
C HIS A 220 -4.90 -14.37 4.27
N LEU A 221 -3.91 -15.15 4.73
CA LEU A 221 -2.73 -14.63 5.41
C LEU A 221 -1.99 -13.62 4.53
N LEU A 222 -1.68 -13.99 3.28
CA LEU A 222 -0.99 -13.10 2.34
C LEU A 222 -1.80 -11.85 2.02
N ALA A 223 -3.12 -11.97 1.77
CA ALA A 223 -3.97 -10.82 1.50
C ALA A 223 -4.01 -9.83 2.67
N GLY A 224 -4.08 -10.34 3.91
CA GLY A 224 -4.05 -9.51 5.12
C GLY A 224 -2.69 -8.87 5.40
N ALA A 225 -1.59 -9.49 4.96
CA ALA A 225 -0.23 -8.98 5.16
C ALA A 225 0.18 -7.88 4.15
N ILE A 226 -0.37 -7.89 2.93
CA ILE A 226 0.00 -6.97 1.85
C ILE A 226 0.02 -5.48 2.27
N PRO A 227 -0.99 -4.93 2.97
CA PRO A 227 -0.99 -3.53 3.37
C PRO A 227 0.24 -3.16 4.22
N GLY A 228 0.55 -3.95 5.23
CA GLY A 228 1.71 -3.74 6.09
C GLY A 228 3.03 -4.01 5.37
N ALA A 229 3.06 -4.95 4.42
CA ALA A 229 4.24 -5.20 3.60
C ALA A 229 4.55 -4.03 2.64
N ILE A 230 3.53 -3.44 2.01
CA ILE A 230 3.68 -2.22 1.18
C ILE A 230 4.20 -1.07 2.05
N TRP A 231 3.63 -0.89 3.24
CA TRP A 231 4.10 0.11 4.19
C TRP A 231 5.56 -0.13 4.57
N LEU A 232 5.92 -1.35 5.00
CA LEU A 232 7.29 -1.67 5.42
C LEU A 232 8.31 -1.39 4.32
N VAL A 233 8.01 -1.80 3.09
CA VAL A 233 8.86 -1.54 1.93
C VAL A 233 8.97 -0.05 1.65
N ALA A 234 7.87 0.70 1.74
CA ALA A 234 7.89 2.15 1.60
C ALA A 234 8.75 2.81 2.70
N THR A 235 8.73 2.32 3.94
CA THR A 235 9.58 2.80 5.02
C THR A 235 11.05 2.60 4.73
N ILE A 236 11.44 1.42 4.21
CA ILE A 236 12.84 1.14 3.81
C ILE A 236 13.29 2.09 2.70
N ILE A 237 12.45 2.26 1.68
CA ILE A 237 12.74 3.15 0.55
C ILE A 237 12.80 4.60 1.02
N ALA A 238 11.93 5.00 1.95
CA ALA A 238 11.94 6.33 2.55
C ALA A 238 13.22 6.58 3.36
N GLN A 239 13.69 5.61 4.13
CA GLN A 239 14.95 5.75 4.86
C GLN A 239 16.15 5.94 3.92
N ILE A 240 16.22 5.15 2.85
CA ILE A 240 17.26 5.28 1.83
C ILE A 240 17.14 6.63 1.09
N GLY A 241 15.92 6.98 0.68
CA GLY A 241 15.63 8.20 -0.08
C GLY A 241 15.89 9.48 0.71
N VAL A 242 15.52 9.50 2.00
CA VAL A 242 15.83 10.60 2.92
C VAL A 242 17.33 10.71 3.13
N GLY A 243 18.03 9.59 3.34
CA GLY A 243 19.49 9.61 3.46
C GLY A 243 20.18 10.17 2.21
N ALA A 244 19.74 9.75 1.02
CA ALA A 244 20.26 10.26 -0.24
C ALA A 244 19.92 11.75 -0.46
N LEU A 245 18.72 12.19 -0.08
CA LEU A 245 18.28 13.58 -0.22
C LEU A 245 19.10 14.49 0.69
N LEU A 246 19.26 14.12 1.97
CA LEU A 246 20.01 14.92 2.94
C LEU A 246 21.50 14.96 2.59
N GLY A 247 22.07 13.86 2.10
CA GLY A 247 23.49 13.83 1.68
C GLY A 247 23.79 14.63 0.41
N VAL A 248 22.77 15.01 -0.36
CA VAL A 248 22.91 15.86 -1.56
C VAL A 248 22.52 17.31 -1.26
N GLY A 249 21.52 17.53 -0.40
CA GLY A 249 20.94 18.83 -0.13
C GLY A 249 21.47 19.56 1.09
N LEU A 250 22.31 18.93 1.93
CA LEU A 250 22.88 19.54 3.14
C LEU A 250 24.36 19.17 3.32
N ASP A 251 25.15 20.14 3.78
CA ASP A 251 26.54 19.92 4.18
C ASP A 251 26.63 19.31 5.60
N GLU A 252 25.75 19.73 6.51
CA GLU A 252 25.68 19.21 7.89
C GLU A 252 24.23 19.15 8.36
N LEU A 253 23.82 18.02 8.93
CA LEU A 253 22.48 17.83 9.50
C LEU A 253 22.55 18.07 11.01
N ALA A 254 21.65 18.91 11.54
CA ALA A 254 21.59 19.16 12.97
C ALA A 254 21.34 17.84 13.74
N PRO A 255 22.03 17.61 14.89
CA PRO A 255 21.85 16.39 15.68
C PRO A 255 20.40 16.14 16.09
N LEU A 256 19.64 17.21 16.35
CA LEU A 256 18.23 17.13 16.71
C LEU A 256 17.37 16.57 15.55
N ASP A 257 17.60 17.03 14.32
CA ASP A 257 16.85 16.57 13.14
C ASP A 257 17.19 15.11 12.83
N SER A 258 18.46 14.71 12.98
CA SER A 258 18.86 13.31 12.82
C SER A 258 18.17 12.39 13.84
N ALA A 259 18.07 12.81 15.10
CA ALA A 259 17.36 12.07 16.14
C ALA A 259 15.85 11.99 15.86
N PHE A 260 15.25 13.10 15.40
CA PHE A 260 13.83 13.14 15.04
C PHE A 260 13.49 12.20 13.88
N LEU A 261 14.30 12.22 12.81
CA LEU A 261 14.14 11.32 11.67
C LEU A 261 14.33 9.85 12.07
N ALA A 262 15.34 9.55 12.89
CA ALA A 262 15.58 8.19 13.39
C ALA A 262 14.39 7.65 14.19
N LEU A 263 13.83 8.46 15.09
CA LEU A 263 12.62 8.13 15.84
C LEU A 263 11.44 7.91 14.88
N SER A 264 11.21 8.82 13.93
CA SER A 264 10.13 8.70 12.93
C SER A 264 10.21 7.39 12.15
N PHE A 265 11.40 7.00 11.68
CA PHE A 265 11.59 5.72 11.00
C PHE A 265 11.34 4.53 11.92
N GLN A 266 11.81 4.56 13.17
CA GLN A 266 11.54 3.50 14.14
C GLN A 266 10.02 3.30 14.35
N TRP A 267 9.25 4.39 14.43
CA TRP A 267 7.79 4.32 14.50
C TRP A 267 7.16 3.71 13.24
N GLN A 268 7.64 4.10 12.06
CA GLN A 268 7.13 3.55 10.80
C GLN A 268 7.47 2.06 10.63
N TYR A 269 8.66 1.63 11.06
CA TYR A 269 9.05 0.22 11.07
C TYR A 269 8.16 -0.59 12.00
N ASN A 270 7.99 -0.15 13.25
CA ASN A 270 7.12 -0.83 14.20
C ASN A 270 5.67 -0.85 13.72
N GLY A 271 5.15 0.29 13.28
CA GLY A 271 3.78 0.42 12.78
C GLY A 271 3.49 -0.50 11.59
N SER A 272 4.40 -0.55 10.61
CA SER A 272 4.24 -1.42 9.44
C SER A 272 4.29 -2.91 9.80
N MET A 273 5.20 -3.34 10.68
CA MET A 273 5.27 -4.72 11.18
C MET A 273 4.02 -5.09 11.98
N THR A 274 3.57 -4.21 12.87
CA THR A 274 2.35 -4.42 13.66
C THR A 274 1.12 -4.51 12.77
N ALA A 275 0.96 -3.62 11.78
CA ALA A 275 -0.15 -3.65 10.84
C ALA A 275 -0.13 -4.92 9.97
N MET A 276 1.05 -5.34 9.52
CA MET A 276 1.25 -6.58 8.76
C MET A 276 0.84 -7.80 9.58
N PHE A 277 1.32 -7.90 10.82
CA PHE A 277 1.00 -9.01 11.72
C PHE A 277 -0.48 -9.04 12.07
N ALA A 278 -1.05 -7.90 12.52
CA ALA A 278 -2.44 -7.80 12.91
C ALA A 278 -3.38 -8.11 11.74
N GLY A 279 -3.06 -7.64 10.52
CA GLY A 279 -3.84 -7.94 9.32
C GLY A 279 -3.79 -9.41 8.93
N ALA A 280 -2.60 -10.02 8.93
CA ALA A 280 -2.43 -11.44 8.67
C ALA A 280 -3.18 -12.30 9.71
N PHE A 281 -3.01 -11.97 10.99
CA PHE A 281 -3.63 -12.67 12.11
C PHE A 281 -5.16 -12.57 12.07
N CYS A 282 -5.70 -11.37 11.85
CA CYS A 282 -7.14 -11.16 11.73
C CYS A 282 -7.73 -11.95 10.56
N ALA A 283 -7.09 -11.94 9.40
CA ALA A 283 -7.56 -12.69 8.23
C ALA A 283 -7.56 -14.21 8.48
N VAL A 284 -6.56 -14.72 9.19
CA VAL A 284 -6.45 -16.14 9.60
C VAL A 284 -7.52 -16.52 10.61
N LEU A 285 -7.74 -15.70 11.65
CA LEU A 285 -8.79 -15.93 12.64
C LEU A 285 -10.18 -15.91 12.00
N ALA A 286 -10.45 -14.90 11.16
CA ALA A 286 -11.71 -14.79 10.44
C ALA A 286 -11.95 -16.00 9.55
N TYR A 287 -10.91 -16.51 8.87
CA TYR A 287 -10.98 -17.75 8.11
C TYR A 287 -11.35 -18.96 9.01
N GLY A 288 -10.66 -19.15 10.13
CA GLY A 288 -10.88 -20.30 11.02
C GLY A 288 -12.25 -20.29 11.72
N LEU A 289 -12.78 -19.10 12.01
CA LEU A 289 -14.04 -18.94 12.74
C LEU A 289 -15.27 -18.85 11.83
N LEU A 290 -15.14 -18.25 10.64
CA LEU A 290 -16.29 -17.88 9.79
C LEU A 290 -16.44 -18.74 8.54
N MET A 291 -15.46 -19.59 8.20
CA MET A 291 -15.63 -20.56 7.11
C MET A 291 -16.43 -21.77 7.60
N PRO A 292 -17.45 -22.23 6.84
CA PRO A 292 -18.19 -23.44 7.17
C PRO A 292 -17.25 -24.64 7.23
N LYS A 293 -17.25 -25.39 8.34
CA LYS A 293 -16.55 -26.68 8.42
C LYS A 293 -17.29 -27.67 7.52
N ALA A 294 -16.59 -28.36 6.64
CA ALA A 294 -17.18 -29.41 5.81
C ALA A 294 -17.87 -30.43 6.73
N ALA A 295 -19.16 -30.68 6.49
CA ALA A 295 -19.90 -31.68 7.24
C ALA A 295 -19.20 -33.03 7.06
N LYS A 296 -18.82 -33.68 8.18
CA LYS A 296 -18.36 -35.07 8.13
C LYS A 296 -19.49 -35.89 7.50
N ARG A 297 -19.28 -36.43 6.31
CA ARG A 297 -20.12 -37.51 5.77
C ARG A 297 -19.93 -38.69 6.72
N SER A 298 -20.93 -38.95 7.56
CA SER A 298 -21.08 -40.16 8.35
C SER A 298 -21.53 -41.31 7.46
#